data_AF-A0A6G9Y0J0-F1
#
_entry.id   AF-A0A6G9Y0J0-F1
#
_cell.length_a   1.000
_cell.length_b   1.000
_cell.length_c   1.000
_cell.angle_alpha   90.00
_cell.angle_beta   90.00
_cell.angle_gamma   90.00
#
_symmetry.space_group_name_H-M   'P 1'
#
loop_
_entity.id
_entity.type
_entity.pdbx_description
1 polymer ?
#
loop_
_entity_poly.entity_id
_entity_poly.type
_entity_poly.pdbx_seq_one_letter_code
_entity_poly.pdbx_strand_id
1 'polypeptide(L)'
;MIRPDPHTATPITDPARQRWDQLHRNAVGALTEAASFAPVPGERIDFAEFLAAVLTAVATNLGSVDRLVAGHACSPGTTHLRALARGESELLSPRADELEWLAPHRTTALVVPLNIPGIIEAAYERERYEPTPEQRQLLLQDRAEKLGVSIEDLLRREDGEPIENRWVRVIAESDTFEAQRDAAWQHYDREPAAGETEDELCAAQDRAEREVSARWERRYQRYAAAFAAHATVEARRLGLAVPVTVETMTVPELAHIAAPNPERRDGDAIVCHLWEYARAITPTALLTGDETPNLDPTVEPADAQTWGNCS
;
A
#
# COMPACT_ATOMS: atom_id res chain seq x y z
N MET A 1 44.22 -3.99 53.17
CA MET A 1 42.97 -3.39 52.68
C MET A 1 43.32 -2.35 51.62
N ILE A 2 43.21 -2.71 50.34
CA ILE A 2 43.38 -1.77 49.22
C ILE A 2 41.97 -1.44 48.75
N ARG A 3 41.56 -0.17 48.86
CA ARG A 3 40.32 0.34 48.27
C ARG A 3 40.52 0.47 46.76
N PRO A 4 39.62 -0.04 45.91
CA PRO A 4 39.70 0.22 44.47
C PRO A 4 39.29 1.68 44.19
N ASP A 5 40.05 2.34 43.32
CA ASP A 5 39.81 3.71 42.85
C ASP A 5 38.49 3.81 42.05
N PRO A 6 37.64 4.82 42.29
CA PRO A 6 36.36 5.00 41.60
C PRO A 6 36.47 5.72 40.23
N HIS A 7 37.66 5.88 39.68
CA HIS A 7 37.86 6.65 38.44
C HIS A 7 38.35 5.78 37.28
N THR A 8 37.44 5.00 36.71
CA THR A 8 37.52 4.54 35.31
C THR A 8 36.12 4.12 34.85
N ALA A 9 35.14 5.00 35.06
CA ALA A 9 33.91 4.90 34.29
C ALA A 9 34.22 5.37 32.87
N THR A 10 34.49 4.42 31.97
CA THR A 10 34.55 4.68 30.53
C THR A 10 33.25 5.40 30.15
N PRO A 11 33.28 6.58 29.50
CA PRO A 11 32.05 7.24 29.11
C PRO A 11 31.32 6.31 28.14
N ILE A 12 30.14 5.85 28.56
CA ILE A 12 29.23 5.10 27.69
C ILE A 12 28.71 6.12 26.68
N THR A 13 29.41 6.24 25.57
CA THR A 13 28.96 7.05 24.44
C THR A 13 27.81 6.34 23.76
N ASP A 14 26.63 6.96 23.81
CA ASP A 14 25.44 6.50 23.09
C ASP A 14 25.71 6.52 21.57
N PRO A 15 25.72 5.36 20.89
CA PRO A 15 25.96 5.27 19.45
C PRO A 15 24.97 6.10 18.62
N ALA A 16 23.71 6.21 19.06
CA ALA A 16 22.71 7.01 18.37
C ALA A 16 23.06 8.50 18.42
N ARG A 17 23.51 8.98 19.59
CA ARG A 17 23.97 10.35 19.77
C ARG A 17 25.22 10.67 18.96
N GLN A 18 26.20 9.75 18.92
CA GLN A 18 27.38 9.92 18.07
C GLN A 18 27.01 10.03 16.59
N ARG A 19 26.07 9.18 16.13
CA ARG A 19 25.59 9.22 14.75
C ARG A 19 24.87 10.53 14.45
N TRP A 20 24.04 11.01 15.38
CA TRP A 20 23.36 12.29 15.28
C TRP A 20 24.34 13.45 15.14
N ASP A 21 25.32 13.55 16.04
CA ASP A 21 26.32 14.62 16.02
C ASP A 21 27.13 14.62 14.71
N GLN A 22 27.44 13.43 14.18
CA GLN A 22 28.13 13.30 12.90
C GLN A 22 27.27 13.79 11.73
N LEU A 23 25.99 13.39 11.68
CA LEU A 23 25.06 13.84 10.66
C LEU A 23 24.86 15.36 10.73
N HIS A 24 24.69 15.89 11.94
CA HIS A 24 24.55 17.33 12.17
C HIS A 24 25.77 18.11 11.67
N ARG A 25 26.99 17.68 12.03
CA ARG A 25 28.23 18.33 11.55
C ARG A 25 28.34 18.32 10.03
N ASN A 26 28.03 17.18 9.40
CA ASN A 26 28.08 17.06 7.94
C ASN A 26 27.05 17.98 7.27
N ALA A 27 25.82 18.04 7.81
CA ALA A 27 24.77 18.91 7.28
C ALA A 27 25.14 20.39 7.39
N VAL A 28 25.63 20.83 8.55
CA VAL A 28 26.10 22.22 8.74
C VAL A 28 27.23 22.57 7.77
N GLY A 29 28.20 21.67 7.60
CA GLY A 29 29.30 21.85 6.65
C GLY A 29 28.80 22.07 5.21
N ALA A 30 27.96 21.16 4.72
CA ALA A 30 27.42 21.22 3.36
C ALA A 30 26.55 22.46 3.11
N LEU A 31 25.67 22.81 4.07
CA LEU A 31 24.83 24.01 3.94
C LEU A 31 25.63 25.30 4.00
N THR A 32 26.71 25.35 4.80
CA THR A 32 27.62 26.51 4.86
C THR A 32 28.39 26.71 3.56
N GLU A 33 28.85 25.61 2.96
CA GLU A 33 29.50 25.61 1.66
C GLU A 33 28.55 26.12 0.57
N ALA A 34 27.32 25.59 0.52
CA ALA A 34 26.30 26.03 -0.43
C ALA A 34 25.99 27.53 -0.29
N ALA A 35 25.77 28.02 0.93
CA ALA A 35 25.51 29.45 1.18
C ALA A 35 26.70 30.37 0.80
N SER A 36 27.90 29.81 0.73
CA SER A 36 29.12 30.53 0.33
C SER A 36 29.45 30.36 -1.15
N PHE A 37 28.76 29.47 -1.86
CA PHE A 37 28.99 29.19 -3.26
C PHE A 37 28.54 30.37 -4.14
N ALA A 38 29.46 30.83 -4.97
CA ALA A 38 29.25 31.92 -5.92
C ALA A 38 29.70 31.45 -7.31
N PRO A 39 28.78 30.99 -8.18
CA PRO A 39 29.13 30.50 -9.51
C PRO A 39 29.78 31.60 -10.37
N VAL A 40 29.45 32.86 -10.09
CA VAL A 40 30.07 34.06 -10.64
C VAL A 40 30.59 34.93 -9.49
N PRO A 41 31.78 35.54 -9.58
CA PRO A 41 32.29 36.40 -8.51
C PRO A 41 31.31 37.52 -8.15
N GLY A 42 30.84 37.51 -6.89
CA GLY A 42 29.90 38.51 -6.36
C GLY A 42 28.42 38.12 -6.43
N GLU A 43 28.07 37.03 -7.12
CA GLU A 43 26.69 36.54 -7.24
C GLU A 43 26.57 35.21 -6.47
N ARG A 44 26.03 35.28 -5.25
CA ARG A 44 25.76 34.08 -4.44
C ARG A 44 24.53 33.38 -4.98
N ILE A 45 24.44 32.07 -4.78
CA ILE A 45 23.20 31.34 -5.06
C ILE A 45 22.05 31.84 -4.17
N ASP A 46 20.82 31.74 -4.67
CA ASP A 46 19.64 31.83 -3.81
C ASP A 46 19.61 30.61 -2.88
N PHE A 47 20.02 30.83 -1.63
CA PHE A 47 20.09 29.76 -0.64
C PHE A 47 18.70 29.23 -0.26
N ALA A 48 17.65 30.05 -0.34
CA ALA A 48 16.31 29.61 -0.03
C ALA A 48 15.79 28.66 -1.11
N GLU A 49 16.00 28.99 -2.39
CA GLU A 49 15.68 28.12 -3.52
C GLU A 49 16.48 26.81 -3.45
N PHE A 50 17.79 26.89 -3.17
CA PHE A 50 18.64 25.71 -2.98
C PHE A 50 18.13 24.81 -1.84
N LEU A 51 17.84 25.39 -0.68
CA LEU A 51 17.38 24.63 0.49
C LEU A 51 16.00 23.99 0.23
N ALA A 52 15.09 24.71 -0.43
CA ALA A 52 13.81 24.16 -0.87
C ALA A 52 14.04 22.93 -1.76
N ALA A 53 14.85 23.06 -2.82
CA ALA A 53 15.16 21.96 -3.74
C ALA A 53 15.80 20.75 -3.05
N VAL A 54 16.69 20.97 -2.08
CA VAL A 54 17.29 19.90 -1.28
C VAL A 54 16.24 19.19 -0.41
N LEU A 55 15.38 19.95 0.29
CA LEU A 55 14.35 19.38 1.15
C LEU A 55 13.31 18.61 0.34
N THR A 56 12.95 19.10 -0.85
CA THR A 56 12.15 18.37 -1.84
C THR A 56 12.77 17.02 -2.17
N ALA A 57 14.03 17.02 -2.59
CA ALA A 57 14.72 15.78 -2.93
C ALA A 57 14.78 14.82 -1.73
N VAL A 58 15.05 15.31 -0.53
CA VAL A 58 15.04 14.48 0.68
C VAL A 58 13.65 13.89 0.93
N ALA A 59 12.59 14.71 0.90
CA ALA A 59 11.21 14.26 1.09
C ALA A 59 10.82 13.21 0.04
N THR A 60 11.14 13.45 -1.23
CA THR A 60 10.92 12.50 -2.32
C THR A 60 11.60 11.17 -2.05
N ASN A 61 12.84 11.16 -1.56
CA ASN A 61 13.59 9.92 -1.31
C ASN A 61 13.23 9.24 0.02
N LEU A 62 12.66 9.98 0.98
CA LEU A 62 12.00 9.41 2.15
C LEU A 62 10.59 8.88 1.84
N GLY A 63 10.03 9.29 0.69
CA GLY A 63 8.75 8.85 0.15
C GLY A 63 7.61 9.84 0.38
N SER A 64 7.72 10.79 1.31
CA SER A 64 6.75 11.87 1.45
C SER A 64 7.30 13.01 2.31
N VAL A 65 6.66 14.17 2.22
CA VAL A 65 6.93 15.31 3.11
C VAL A 65 6.55 14.97 4.55
N ASP A 66 5.51 14.17 4.78
CA ASP A 66 5.09 13.79 6.14
C ASP A 66 6.11 12.92 6.86
N ARG A 67 6.87 12.09 6.13
CA ARG A 67 7.98 11.31 6.69
C ARG A 67 9.19 12.18 7.04
N LEU A 68 9.46 13.24 6.27
CA LEU A 68 10.50 14.21 6.61
C LEU A 68 10.23 14.89 7.97
N VAL A 69 8.95 15.18 8.28
CA VAL A 69 8.55 15.79 9.56
C VAL A 69 8.15 14.77 10.64
N ALA A 70 8.43 13.48 10.41
CA ALA A 70 8.09 12.38 11.31
C ALA A 70 6.63 12.39 11.79
N GLY A 71 5.69 12.78 10.91
CA GLY A 71 4.26 12.83 11.21
C GLY A 71 3.84 13.87 12.26
N HIS A 72 4.75 14.73 12.75
CA HIS A 72 4.41 15.74 13.74
C HIS A 72 3.70 16.93 13.06
N ALA A 73 2.37 16.93 13.12
CA ALA A 73 1.58 17.87 12.35
C ALA A 73 1.58 19.31 12.89
N CYS A 74 1.98 19.54 14.15
CA CYS A 74 1.58 20.75 14.88
C CYS A 74 2.71 21.65 15.40
N SER A 75 3.99 21.39 15.09
CA SER A 75 5.04 22.34 15.49
C SER A 75 5.18 23.45 14.44
N PRO A 76 5.47 24.70 14.83
CA PRO A 76 5.75 25.76 13.86
C PRO A 76 6.89 25.37 12.90
N GLY A 77 7.95 24.71 13.40
CA GLY A 77 9.06 24.23 12.57
C GLY A 77 8.64 23.23 11.50
N THR A 78 7.72 22.32 11.82
CA THR A 78 7.20 21.35 10.85
C THR A 78 6.32 22.01 9.78
N THR A 79 5.54 23.04 10.13
CA THR A 79 4.77 23.80 9.13
C THR A 79 5.68 24.55 8.16
N HIS A 80 6.74 25.20 8.65
CA HIS A 80 7.71 25.89 7.78
C HIS A 80 8.49 24.91 6.91
N LEU A 81 8.86 23.73 7.42
CA LEU A 81 9.50 22.69 6.62
C LEU A 81 8.57 22.12 5.56
N ARG A 82 7.27 21.95 5.85
CA ARG A 82 6.29 21.55 4.85
C ARG A 82 6.15 22.62 3.76
N ALA A 83 6.01 23.88 4.13
CA ALA A 83 5.89 24.98 3.16
C ALA A 83 7.16 25.14 2.31
N LEU A 84 8.34 25.03 2.92
CA LEU A 84 9.62 25.13 2.22
C LEU A 84 9.87 23.92 1.31
N ALA A 85 9.51 22.72 1.77
CA ALA A 85 9.62 21.52 0.95
C ALA A 85 8.61 21.57 -0.20
N ARG A 86 7.33 21.91 0.02
CA ARG A 86 6.28 21.89 -1.03
C ARG A 86 6.29 23.11 -1.96
N GLY A 87 6.96 24.19 -1.59
CA GLY A 87 6.76 25.51 -2.22
C GLY A 87 5.37 26.09 -1.93
N GLU A 88 5.04 27.28 -2.47
CA GLU A 88 3.73 27.94 -2.34
C GLU A 88 2.55 27.20 -3.02
N SER A 89 2.69 25.90 -3.29
CA SER A 89 1.67 25.03 -3.90
C SER A 89 0.62 24.56 -2.87
N GLU A 90 0.16 25.46 -2.00
CA GLU A 90 -0.99 25.20 -1.09
C GLU A 90 -2.34 25.52 -1.76
N LEU A 91 -2.34 26.15 -2.93
CA LEU A 91 -3.55 26.71 -3.57
C LEU A 91 -4.12 25.91 -4.75
N LEU A 92 -3.47 24.83 -5.18
CA LEU A 92 -3.92 24.00 -6.29
C LEU A 92 -4.00 22.53 -5.87
N SER A 93 -4.96 21.81 -6.44
CA SER A 93 -5.48 20.51 -6.00
C SER A 93 -4.42 19.56 -5.39
N PRO A 94 -4.58 19.11 -4.13
CA PRO A 94 -3.47 18.59 -3.31
C PRO A 94 -2.90 17.21 -3.70
N ARG A 95 -3.16 16.67 -4.89
CA ARG A 95 -2.88 15.24 -5.19
C ARG A 95 -2.23 14.94 -6.53
N ALA A 96 -2.68 15.55 -7.63
CA ALA A 96 -2.04 15.34 -8.93
C ALA A 96 -0.70 16.10 -8.98
N ASP A 97 -0.70 17.32 -8.47
CA ASP A 97 0.42 18.24 -8.54
C ASP A 97 1.59 17.82 -7.63
N GLU A 98 1.32 17.18 -6.47
CA GLU A 98 2.38 16.72 -5.55
C GLU A 98 3.20 15.57 -6.15
N LEU A 99 2.58 14.64 -6.87
CA LEU A 99 3.28 13.48 -7.44
C LEU A 99 4.13 13.86 -8.65
N GLU A 100 3.58 14.67 -9.55
CA GLU A 100 4.30 15.19 -10.72
C GLU A 100 5.45 16.12 -10.29
N TRP A 101 5.28 16.80 -9.16
CA TRP A 101 6.34 17.59 -8.54
C TRP A 101 7.42 16.72 -7.87
N LEU A 102 7.06 15.67 -7.13
CA LEU A 102 8.03 14.79 -6.45
C LEU A 102 8.84 13.94 -7.43
N ALA A 103 8.21 13.41 -8.49
CA ALA A 103 8.80 12.39 -9.35
C ALA A 103 10.17 12.76 -9.97
N PRO A 104 10.41 13.98 -10.49
CA PRO A 104 11.71 14.39 -11.02
C PRO A 104 12.85 14.36 -9.99
N HIS A 105 12.54 14.46 -8.70
CA HIS A 105 13.52 14.51 -7.62
C HIS A 105 13.82 13.12 -7.00
N ARG A 106 13.20 12.05 -7.51
CA ARG A 106 13.42 10.70 -6.99
C ARG A 106 14.77 10.19 -7.48
N THR A 107 15.61 9.73 -6.55
CA THR A 107 16.96 9.19 -6.85
C THR A 107 17.13 7.74 -6.40
N THR A 108 16.30 7.27 -5.47
CA THR A 108 16.29 5.89 -4.99
C THR A 108 15.27 5.06 -5.77
N ALA A 109 15.61 3.81 -6.09
CA ALA A 109 14.69 2.85 -6.66
C ALA A 109 13.40 2.73 -5.82
N LEU A 110 12.29 2.38 -6.48
CA LEU A 110 10.99 2.18 -5.86
C LEU A 110 10.68 0.69 -5.82
N VAL A 111 10.25 0.24 -4.64
CA VAL A 111 9.73 -1.11 -4.42
C VAL A 111 8.26 -0.96 -4.05
N VAL A 112 7.38 -1.53 -4.87
CA VAL A 112 5.94 -1.50 -4.68
C VAL A 112 5.52 -2.87 -4.12
N PRO A 113 5.15 -2.97 -2.82
CA PRO A 113 4.72 -4.24 -2.25
C PRO A 113 3.34 -4.63 -2.79
N LEU A 114 3.18 -5.89 -3.16
CA LEU A 114 1.92 -6.47 -3.62
C LEU A 114 1.60 -7.75 -2.83
N ASN A 115 0.64 -7.61 -1.93
CA ASN A 115 0.00 -8.71 -1.20
C ASN A 115 -1.33 -9.05 -1.85
N ILE A 116 -1.34 -10.15 -2.61
CA ILE A 116 -2.51 -10.64 -3.36
C ILE A 116 -3.63 -11.14 -2.43
N PRO A 117 -3.37 -11.92 -1.36
CA PRO A 117 -4.41 -12.23 -0.37
C PRO A 117 -5.15 -11.00 0.15
N GLY A 118 -4.42 -9.94 0.49
CA GLY A 118 -5.04 -8.67 0.90
C GLY A 118 -5.91 -8.03 -0.18
N ILE A 119 -5.58 -8.22 -1.47
CA ILE A 119 -6.45 -7.81 -2.58
C ILE A 119 -7.72 -8.66 -2.63
N ILE A 120 -7.60 -10.00 -2.52
CA ILE A 120 -8.73 -10.94 -2.54
C ILE A 120 -9.69 -10.62 -1.39
N GLU A 121 -9.16 -10.41 -0.19
CA GLU A 121 -9.93 -10.08 1.00
C GLU A 121 -10.65 -8.74 0.87
N ALA A 122 -10.03 -7.74 0.23
CA ALA A 122 -10.60 -6.41 0.04
C ALA A 122 -11.44 -6.27 -1.25
N ALA A 123 -11.52 -7.31 -2.09
CA ALA A 123 -12.25 -7.27 -3.35
C ALA A 123 -13.75 -7.48 -3.09
N TYR A 124 -14.45 -6.36 -2.93
CA TYR A 124 -15.90 -6.31 -2.88
C TYR A 124 -16.47 -5.48 -4.03
N GLU A 125 -17.60 -5.92 -4.56
CA GLU A 125 -18.41 -5.19 -5.53
C GLU A 125 -19.75 -4.81 -4.90
N ARG A 126 -20.24 -3.61 -5.26
CA ARG A 126 -21.54 -3.14 -4.81
C ARG A 126 -22.62 -3.72 -5.73
N GLU A 127 -23.40 -4.64 -5.20
CA GLU A 127 -24.55 -5.21 -5.90
C GLU A 127 -25.83 -4.51 -5.42
N ARG A 128 -26.70 -4.13 -6.37
CA ARG A 128 -28.05 -3.71 -6.03
C ARG A 128 -28.84 -4.92 -5.59
N TYR A 129 -29.31 -4.90 -4.36
CA TYR A 129 -30.07 -5.95 -3.73
C TYR A 129 -31.43 -5.41 -3.29
N GLU A 130 -32.49 -6.18 -3.52
CA GLU A 130 -33.83 -5.85 -3.05
C GLU A 130 -34.10 -6.63 -1.75
N PRO A 131 -33.84 -6.05 -0.55
CA PRO A 131 -34.12 -6.73 0.71
C PRO A 131 -35.61 -6.98 0.87
N THR A 132 -35.96 -8.13 1.45
CA THR A 132 -37.34 -8.36 1.89
C THR A 132 -37.72 -7.30 2.93
N PRO A 133 -39.02 -7.01 3.14
CA PRO A 133 -39.44 -6.04 4.15
C PRO A 133 -38.85 -6.28 5.55
N GLU A 134 -38.73 -7.56 5.93
CA GLU A 134 -38.12 -7.98 7.20
C GLU A 134 -36.62 -7.68 7.25
N GLN A 135 -35.88 -8.02 6.19
CA GLN A 135 -34.44 -7.72 6.10
C GLN A 135 -34.17 -6.21 6.04
N ARG A 136 -35.03 -5.46 5.33
CA ARG A 136 -34.93 -4.00 5.27
C ARG A 136 -35.08 -3.38 6.65
N GLN A 137 -36.01 -3.89 7.46
CA GLN A 137 -36.19 -3.45 8.85
C GLN A 137 -34.96 -3.77 9.71
N LEU A 138 -34.36 -4.94 9.56
CA LEU A 138 -33.13 -5.33 10.28
C LEU A 138 -31.93 -4.47 9.87
N LEU A 139 -31.74 -4.19 8.58
CA LEU A 139 -30.67 -3.32 8.09
C LEU A 139 -30.83 -1.88 8.56
N LEU A 140 -32.07 -1.38 8.64
CA LEU A 140 -32.38 -0.07 9.22
C LEU A 140 -32.03 -0.02 10.71
N GLN A 141 -32.34 -1.08 11.46
CA GLN A 141 -32.01 -1.18 12.88
C GLN A 141 -30.50 -1.18 13.12
N ASP A 142 -29.75 -2.05 12.46
CA ASP A 142 -28.28 -2.14 12.58
C ASP A 142 -27.60 -0.81 12.25
N ARG A 143 -28.07 -0.13 11.19
CA ARG A 143 -27.51 1.16 10.79
C ARG A 143 -27.85 2.28 11.77
N ALA A 144 -29.08 2.30 12.28
CA ALA A 144 -29.51 3.27 13.28
C ALA A 144 -28.70 3.11 14.58
N GLU A 145 -28.44 1.86 15.00
CA GLU A 145 -27.59 1.52 16.14
C GLU A 145 -26.14 1.99 15.93
N LYS A 146 -25.52 1.67 14.78
CA LYS A 146 -24.15 2.11 14.45
C LYS A 146 -23.99 3.62 14.46
N LEU A 147 -25.01 4.36 14.01
CA LEU A 147 -24.99 5.82 13.97
C LEU A 147 -25.47 6.48 15.27
N GLY A 148 -25.94 5.69 16.24
CA GLY A 148 -26.48 6.20 17.50
C GLY A 148 -27.73 7.08 17.32
N VAL A 149 -28.55 6.80 16.31
CA VAL A 149 -29.77 7.56 15.99
C VAL A 149 -31.00 6.67 15.95
N SER A 150 -32.21 7.25 15.98
CA SER A 150 -33.42 6.47 15.73
C SER A 150 -33.57 6.13 14.24
N ILE A 151 -34.30 5.06 13.92
CA ILE A 151 -34.63 4.71 12.52
C ILE A 151 -35.40 5.84 11.84
N GLU A 152 -36.27 6.54 12.58
CA GLU A 152 -37.05 7.66 12.04
C GLU A 152 -36.16 8.86 11.69
N ASP A 153 -35.15 9.15 12.52
CA ASP A 153 -34.15 10.17 12.23
C ASP A 153 -33.25 9.77 11.05
N LEU A 154 -32.92 8.48 10.94
CA LEU A 154 -32.14 7.92 9.84
C LEU A 154 -32.87 8.05 8.50
N LEU A 155 -34.19 7.78 8.47
CA LEU A 155 -35.02 7.93 7.29
C LEU A 155 -35.28 9.41 6.91
N ARG A 156 -35.21 10.33 7.89
CA ARG A 156 -35.30 11.78 7.64
C ARG A 156 -34.02 12.38 7.07
N ARG A 157 -32.86 11.76 7.30
CA ARG A 157 -31.58 12.18 6.72
C ARG A 157 -31.49 11.62 5.30
N GLU A 158 -31.73 12.44 4.28
CA GLU A 158 -31.57 12.06 2.86
C GLU A 158 -30.11 11.72 2.47
N ASP A 159 -29.16 11.86 3.41
CA ASP A 159 -27.71 11.78 3.17
C ASP A 159 -27.11 10.36 3.30
N GLY A 160 -27.95 9.33 3.42
CA GLY A 160 -27.49 7.95 3.62
C GLY A 160 -27.39 7.14 2.32
N GLU A 161 -26.32 6.34 2.16
CA GLU A 161 -26.26 5.31 1.11
C GLU A 161 -27.55 4.48 1.02
N PRO A 162 -28.08 4.16 -0.17
CA PRO A 162 -29.28 3.33 -0.30
C PRO A 162 -29.11 1.96 0.38
N ILE A 163 -30.10 1.53 1.17
CA ILE A 163 -30.15 0.20 1.82
C ILE A 163 -30.29 -0.93 0.77
N GLU A 164 -30.58 -0.54 -0.47
CA GLU A 164 -30.68 -1.41 -1.65
C GLU A 164 -29.31 -1.81 -2.22
N ASN A 165 -28.22 -1.53 -1.51
CA ASN A 165 -26.88 -1.95 -1.92
C ASN A 165 -26.29 -2.88 -0.87
N ARG A 166 -25.70 -3.98 -1.32
CA ARG A 166 -24.84 -4.84 -0.49
C ARG A 166 -23.46 -4.97 -1.13
N TRP A 167 -22.46 -5.14 -0.29
CA TRP A 167 -21.11 -5.46 -0.74
C TRP A 167 -20.97 -6.97 -0.82
N VAL A 168 -20.72 -7.49 -2.02
CA VAL A 168 -20.50 -8.92 -2.27
C VAL A 168 -19.02 -9.12 -2.60
N ARG A 169 -18.42 -10.17 -2.06
CA ARG A 169 -17.04 -10.52 -2.43
C ARG A 169 -16.97 -10.88 -3.91
N VAL A 170 -15.98 -10.33 -4.60
CA VAL A 170 -15.69 -10.66 -6.01
C VAL A 170 -15.27 -12.12 -6.15
N ILE A 171 -14.57 -12.65 -5.13
CA ILE A 171 -14.15 -14.05 -5.06
C ILE A 171 -14.92 -14.70 -3.92
N ALA A 172 -15.77 -15.67 -4.26
CA ALA A 172 -16.55 -16.40 -3.25
C ALA A 172 -15.61 -17.06 -2.24
N GLU A 173 -16.03 -17.19 -0.98
CA GLU A 173 -15.21 -17.80 0.07
C GLU A 173 -14.81 -19.24 -0.27
N SER A 174 -15.74 -19.99 -0.90
CA SER A 174 -15.48 -21.34 -1.44
C SER A 174 -14.44 -21.38 -2.56
N ASP A 175 -14.20 -20.25 -3.22
CA ASP A 175 -13.31 -20.11 -4.37
C ASP A 175 -11.97 -19.48 -3.98
N THR A 176 -11.61 -19.51 -2.70
CA THR A 176 -10.29 -19.11 -2.19
C THR A 176 -9.28 -20.25 -2.24
N PHE A 177 -7.99 -19.94 -2.10
CA PHE A 177 -6.94 -20.96 -2.03
C PHE A 177 -7.16 -21.89 -0.84
N GLU A 178 -7.43 -21.30 0.33
CA GLU A 178 -7.66 -21.99 1.59
C GLU A 178 -8.86 -22.93 1.47
N ALA A 179 -10.00 -22.44 0.99
CA ALA A 179 -11.21 -23.26 0.85
C ALA A 179 -11.03 -24.42 -0.15
N GLN A 180 -10.34 -24.19 -1.27
CA GLN A 180 -10.10 -25.24 -2.26
C GLN A 180 -9.10 -26.28 -1.75
N ARG A 181 -8.07 -25.86 -1.01
CA ARG A 181 -7.11 -26.77 -0.37
C ARG A 181 -7.80 -27.59 0.72
N ASP A 182 -8.62 -26.96 1.56
CA ASP A 182 -9.35 -27.62 2.63
C ASP A 182 -10.39 -28.60 2.07
N ALA A 183 -11.05 -28.26 0.95
CA ALA A 183 -11.95 -29.18 0.25
C ALA A 183 -11.21 -30.40 -0.34
N ALA A 184 -9.99 -30.20 -0.86
CA ALA A 184 -9.15 -31.32 -1.32
C ALA A 184 -8.76 -32.21 -0.14
N TRP A 185 -8.38 -31.62 0.99
CA TRP A 185 -8.06 -32.35 2.22
C TRP A 185 -9.26 -33.18 2.72
N GLN A 186 -10.42 -32.55 2.88
CA GLN A 186 -11.66 -33.21 3.33
C GLN A 186 -12.13 -34.34 2.39
N HIS A 187 -11.85 -34.24 1.09
CA HIS A 187 -12.21 -35.30 0.13
C HIS A 187 -11.44 -36.60 0.38
N TYR A 188 -10.18 -36.49 0.82
CA TYR A 188 -9.30 -37.63 1.07
C TYR A 188 -9.20 -38.00 2.57
N ASP A 189 -9.73 -37.18 3.48
CA ASP A 189 -9.90 -37.51 4.90
C ASP A 189 -11.05 -38.53 5.11
N ARG A 190 -10.82 -39.75 4.64
CA ARG A 190 -11.76 -40.88 4.70
C ARG A 190 -11.03 -42.20 4.91
N GLU A 191 -11.75 -43.22 5.34
CA GLU A 191 -11.20 -44.58 5.34
C GLU A 191 -10.91 -45.07 3.90
N PRO A 192 -9.82 -45.81 3.67
CA PRO A 192 -9.53 -46.42 2.38
C PRO A 192 -10.66 -47.36 1.95
N ALA A 193 -11.06 -47.29 0.67
CA ALA A 193 -12.06 -48.19 0.12
C ALA A 193 -11.48 -49.61 -0.06
N ALA A 194 -12.36 -50.60 -0.23
CA ALA A 194 -11.91 -51.97 -0.51
C ALA A 194 -11.07 -52.02 -1.80
N GLY A 195 -9.78 -52.34 -1.68
CA GLY A 195 -8.82 -52.38 -2.79
C GLY A 195 -7.96 -51.12 -2.96
N GLU A 196 -8.10 -50.13 -2.08
CA GLU A 196 -7.24 -48.95 -1.95
C GLU A 196 -6.38 -49.08 -0.68
N THR A 197 -5.12 -48.69 -0.78
CA THR A 197 -4.20 -48.62 0.37
C THR A 197 -4.16 -47.22 0.99
N GLU A 198 -3.78 -47.13 2.26
CA GLU A 198 -3.56 -45.85 2.95
C GLU A 198 -2.51 -45.00 2.23
N ASP A 199 -1.42 -45.62 1.75
CA ASP A 199 -0.38 -44.94 0.97
C ASP A 199 -0.91 -44.37 -0.35
N GLU A 200 -1.81 -45.09 -1.06
CA GLU A 200 -2.45 -44.59 -2.28
C GLU A 200 -3.36 -43.40 -2.01
N LEU A 201 -4.09 -43.42 -0.89
CA LEU A 201 -4.96 -42.33 -0.47
C LEU A 201 -4.15 -41.07 -0.10
N CYS A 202 -3.09 -41.22 0.70
CA CYS A 202 -2.17 -40.13 1.02
C CYS A 202 -1.49 -39.56 -0.24
N ALA A 203 -1.04 -40.42 -1.16
CA ALA A 203 -0.42 -39.96 -2.40
C ALA A 203 -1.42 -39.21 -3.32
N ALA A 204 -2.70 -39.59 -3.29
CA ALA A 204 -3.76 -38.89 -4.00
C ALA A 204 -4.07 -37.52 -3.38
N GLN A 205 -4.10 -37.43 -2.05
CA GLN A 205 -4.24 -36.18 -1.33
C GLN A 205 -3.10 -35.19 -1.66
N ASP A 206 -1.84 -35.62 -1.53
CA ASP A 206 -0.66 -34.80 -1.85
C ASP A 206 -0.69 -34.29 -3.29
N ARG A 207 -1.22 -35.11 -4.22
CA ARG A 207 -1.37 -34.70 -5.62
C ARG A 207 -2.44 -33.61 -5.75
N ALA A 208 -3.59 -33.80 -5.13
CA ALA A 208 -4.69 -32.82 -5.19
C ALA A 208 -4.28 -31.48 -4.56
N GLU A 209 -3.59 -31.49 -3.42
CA GLU A 209 -3.06 -30.27 -2.80
C GLU A 209 -2.08 -29.56 -3.74
N ARG A 210 -1.08 -30.28 -4.31
CA ARG A 210 -0.14 -29.70 -5.28
C ARG A 210 -0.81 -29.13 -6.52
N GLU A 211 -1.88 -29.75 -7.00
CA GLU A 211 -2.66 -29.24 -8.14
C GLU A 211 -3.38 -27.93 -7.82
N VAL A 212 -3.96 -27.81 -6.61
CA VAL A 212 -4.55 -26.56 -6.10
C VAL A 212 -3.47 -25.48 -5.99
N SER A 213 -2.34 -25.78 -5.33
CA SER A 213 -1.21 -24.86 -5.16
C SER A 213 -0.68 -24.36 -6.50
N ALA A 214 -0.40 -25.27 -7.44
CA ALA A 214 0.12 -24.90 -8.75
C ALA A 214 -0.88 -24.06 -9.56
N ARG A 215 -2.19 -24.30 -9.41
CA ARG A 215 -3.22 -23.48 -10.05
C ARG A 215 -3.23 -22.07 -9.49
N TRP A 216 -3.19 -21.91 -8.17
CA TRP A 216 -3.18 -20.60 -7.53
C TRP A 216 -1.88 -19.84 -7.73
N GLU A 217 -0.73 -20.52 -7.73
CA GLU A 217 0.55 -19.90 -8.06
C GLU A 217 0.52 -19.28 -9.47
N ARG A 218 -0.02 -20.00 -10.47
CA ARG A 218 -0.19 -19.46 -11.83
C ARG A 218 -1.10 -18.22 -11.84
N ARG A 219 -2.20 -18.22 -11.09
CA ARG A 219 -3.10 -17.07 -10.98
C ARG A 219 -2.39 -15.86 -10.37
N TYR A 220 -1.65 -16.08 -9.28
CA TYR A 220 -0.86 -15.05 -8.60
C TYR A 220 0.22 -14.48 -9.50
N GLN A 221 0.96 -15.33 -10.22
CA GLN A 221 1.98 -14.90 -11.18
C GLN A 221 1.39 -14.03 -12.30
N ARG A 222 0.24 -14.40 -12.88
CA ARG A 222 -0.42 -13.59 -13.91
C ARG A 222 -0.91 -12.25 -13.38
N TYR A 223 -1.56 -12.24 -12.21
CA TYR A 223 -2.04 -11.01 -11.59
C TYR A 223 -0.87 -10.07 -11.28
N ALA A 224 0.20 -10.60 -10.66
CA ALA A 224 1.41 -9.85 -10.37
C ALA A 224 2.07 -9.27 -11.63
N ALA A 225 2.16 -10.06 -12.71
CA ALA A 225 2.73 -9.59 -13.97
C ALA A 225 1.92 -8.44 -14.58
N ALA A 226 0.59 -8.55 -14.61
CA ALA A 226 -0.29 -7.48 -15.09
C ALA A 226 -0.18 -6.22 -14.21
N PHE A 227 -0.22 -6.40 -12.89
CA PHE A 227 -0.06 -5.32 -11.92
C PHE A 227 1.28 -4.59 -12.09
N ALA A 228 2.38 -5.32 -12.25
CA ALA A 228 3.71 -4.74 -12.47
C ALA A 228 3.82 -3.99 -13.79
N ALA A 229 3.18 -4.47 -14.85
CA ALA A 229 3.11 -3.76 -16.13
C ALA A 229 2.38 -2.43 -15.97
N HIS A 230 1.24 -2.43 -15.28
CA HIS A 230 0.45 -1.23 -15.00
C HIS A 230 1.18 -0.22 -14.12
N ALA A 231 1.83 -0.66 -13.05
CA ALA A 231 2.68 0.20 -12.21
C ALA A 231 3.83 0.83 -13.02
N THR A 232 4.43 0.06 -13.95
CA THR A 232 5.51 0.56 -14.82
C THR A 232 5.01 1.62 -15.81
N VAL A 233 3.81 1.44 -16.37
CA VAL A 233 3.19 2.44 -17.26
C VAL A 233 2.97 3.75 -16.53
N GLU A 234 2.40 3.70 -15.32
CA GLU A 234 2.14 4.90 -14.54
C GLU A 234 3.42 5.58 -14.06
N ALA A 235 4.44 4.79 -13.68
CA ALA A 235 5.75 5.32 -13.34
C ALA A 235 6.37 6.14 -14.47
N ARG A 236 6.22 5.66 -15.72
CA ARG A 236 6.66 6.40 -16.91
C ARG A 236 5.82 7.65 -17.15
N ARG A 237 4.50 7.60 -16.92
CA ARG A 237 3.61 8.76 -17.04
C ARG A 237 4.03 9.90 -16.08
N LEU A 238 4.41 9.55 -14.86
CA LEU A 238 4.93 10.48 -13.86
C LEU A 238 6.35 10.97 -14.14
N GLY A 239 7.04 10.44 -15.16
CA GLY A 239 8.42 10.84 -15.49
C GLY A 239 9.48 10.31 -14.52
N LEU A 240 9.22 9.20 -13.80
CA LEU A 240 10.20 8.61 -12.90
C LEU A 240 11.41 8.07 -13.68
N ALA A 241 12.60 8.54 -13.32
CA ALA A 241 13.87 8.11 -13.91
C ALA A 241 14.50 6.88 -13.20
N VAL A 242 13.99 6.53 -12.02
CA VAL A 242 14.50 5.41 -11.20
C VAL A 242 13.81 4.09 -11.57
N PRO A 243 14.46 2.94 -11.34
CA PRO A 243 13.80 1.65 -11.46
C PRO A 243 12.61 1.52 -10.51
N VAL A 244 11.51 0.97 -11.03
CA VAL A 244 10.33 0.58 -10.26
C VAL A 244 10.21 -0.94 -10.32
N THR A 245 10.10 -1.57 -9.15
CA THR A 245 9.95 -3.02 -9.02
C THR A 245 8.73 -3.33 -8.18
N VAL A 246 8.00 -4.39 -8.53
CA VAL A 246 6.92 -4.93 -7.69
C VAL A 246 7.48 -6.11 -6.92
N GLU A 247 7.37 -6.04 -5.60
CA GLU A 247 7.73 -7.13 -4.69
C GLU A 247 6.48 -7.88 -4.30
N THR A 248 6.44 -9.19 -4.55
CA THR A 248 5.25 -10.01 -4.31
C THR A 248 5.63 -11.45 -3.96
N MET A 249 4.74 -12.12 -3.24
CA MET A 249 4.81 -13.56 -2.99
C MET A 249 3.77 -14.27 -3.86
N THR A 250 4.24 -15.04 -4.84
CA THR A 250 3.36 -15.77 -5.76
C THR A 250 3.04 -17.18 -5.30
N VAL A 251 3.75 -17.70 -4.29
CA VAL A 251 3.47 -18.99 -3.64
C VAL A 251 2.36 -18.78 -2.61
N PRO A 252 1.13 -19.29 -2.84
CA PRO A 252 -0.03 -19.00 -1.99
C PRO A 252 0.19 -19.36 -0.52
N GLU A 253 0.87 -20.48 -0.24
CA GLU A 253 1.17 -20.96 1.11
C GLU A 253 2.04 -19.98 1.90
N LEU A 254 2.88 -19.20 1.20
CA LEU A 254 3.79 -18.22 1.79
C LEU A 254 3.23 -16.80 1.70
N ALA A 255 2.05 -16.59 1.11
CA ALA A 255 1.56 -15.24 0.85
C ALA A 255 1.24 -14.47 2.16
N HIS A 256 1.03 -15.16 3.27
CA HIS A 256 0.84 -14.57 4.60
C HIS A 256 2.08 -13.86 5.18
N ILE A 257 3.29 -14.15 4.67
CA ILE A 257 4.52 -13.43 5.05
C ILE A 257 4.86 -12.29 4.09
N ALA A 258 4.03 -12.04 3.08
CA ALA A 258 4.23 -10.91 2.18
C ALA A 258 4.13 -9.58 2.93
N ALA A 259 4.94 -8.60 2.52
CA ALA A 259 4.80 -7.24 3.02
C ALA A 259 3.35 -6.74 2.81
N PRO A 260 2.77 -6.01 3.77
CA PRO A 260 1.43 -5.47 3.61
C PRO A 260 1.36 -4.53 2.40
N ASN A 261 0.19 -4.44 1.80
CA ASN A 261 -0.08 -3.44 0.77
C ASN A 261 0.13 -2.03 1.35
N PRO A 262 0.63 -1.07 0.55
CA PRO A 262 1.00 0.24 1.06
C PRO A 262 -0.26 1.02 1.48
N GLU A 263 -0.19 1.65 2.65
CA GLU A 263 -1.25 2.52 3.15
C GLU A 263 -0.83 3.99 3.06
N ARG A 264 -1.77 4.85 2.68
CA ARG A 264 -1.51 6.29 2.43
C ARG A 264 -0.95 7.04 3.63
N ARG A 265 -1.31 6.64 4.86
CA ARG A 265 -1.03 7.44 6.07
C ARG A 265 0.47 7.52 6.38
N ASP A 266 1.20 6.43 6.17
CA ASP A 266 2.61 6.30 6.55
C ASP A 266 3.51 5.85 5.39
N GLY A 267 2.91 5.59 4.21
CA GLY A 267 3.58 5.11 3.01
C GLY A 267 4.34 6.18 2.23
N ASP A 268 5.19 5.71 1.31
CA ASP A 268 5.77 6.54 0.25
C ASP A 268 4.64 6.92 -0.73
N ALA A 269 4.39 8.22 -0.92
CA ALA A 269 3.27 8.73 -1.70
C ALA A 269 3.32 8.26 -3.16
N ILE A 270 4.52 8.17 -3.76
CA ILE A 270 4.68 7.66 -5.11
C ILE A 270 4.36 6.16 -5.13
N VAL A 271 4.86 5.38 -4.17
CA VAL A 271 4.55 3.95 -4.07
C VAL A 271 3.05 3.70 -3.90
N CYS A 272 2.40 4.43 -3.00
CA CYS A 272 0.95 4.33 -2.77
C CYS A 272 0.17 4.63 -4.05
N HIS A 273 0.53 5.70 -4.77
CA HIS A 273 -0.13 6.06 -6.03
C HIS A 273 0.04 5.00 -7.11
N LEU A 274 1.28 4.53 -7.32
CA LEU A 274 1.55 3.46 -8.29
C LEU A 274 0.77 2.18 -7.96
N TRP A 275 0.68 1.84 -6.68
CA TRP A 275 -0.07 0.68 -6.21
C TRP A 275 -1.58 0.84 -6.45
N GLU A 276 -2.15 1.99 -6.08
CA GLU A 276 -3.57 2.27 -6.24
C GLU A 276 -3.99 2.31 -7.71
N TYR A 277 -3.19 2.97 -8.55
CA TYR A 277 -3.40 2.99 -9.99
C TYR A 277 -3.37 1.58 -10.57
N ALA A 278 -2.32 0.80 -10.27
CA ALA A 278 -2.18 -0.55 -10.78
C ALA A 278 -3.32 -1.46 -10.29
N ARG A 279 -3.70 -1.38 -9.00
CA ARG A 279 -4.84 -2.13 -8.46
C ARG A 279 -6.13 -1.80 -9.17
N ALA A 280 -6.42 -0.52 -9.41
CA ALA A 280 -7.68 -0.07 -9.99
C ALA A 280 -7.90 -0.62 -11.40
N ILE A 281 -6.82 -0.83 -12.15
CA ILE A 281 -6.91 -1.28 -13.55
C ILE A 281 -6.57 -2.75 -13.76
N THR A 282 -5.89 -3.41 -12.81
CA THR A 282 -5.58 -4.85 -12.91
C THR A 282 -6.82 -5.67 -12.64
N PRO A 283 -7.35 -6.43 -13.62
CA PRO A 283 -8.60 -7.17 -13.44
C PRO A 283 -8.47 -8.26 -12.37
N THR A 284 -9.34 -8.23 -11.35
CA THR A 284 -9.44 -9.29 -10.33
C THR A 284 -9.86 -10.63 -10.92
N ALA A 285 -10.48 -10.64 -12.12
CA ALA A 285 -10.78 -11.86 -12.88
C ALA A 285 -9.53 -12.73 -13.18
N LEU A 286 -8.33 -12.13 -13.19
CA LEU A 286 -7.07 -12.86 -13.28
C LEU A 286 -6.83 -13.79 -12.08
N LEU A 287 -7.54 -13.62 -10.98
CA LEU A 287 -7.48 -14.44 -9.77
C LEU A 287 -8.58 -15.52 -9.72
N THR A 288 -9.57 -15.46 -10.62
CA THR A 288 -10.71 -16.39 -10.63
C THR A 288 -10.74 -17.33 -11.83
N GLY A 289 -10.38 -16.84 -13.02
CA GLY A 289 -10.37 -17.65 -14.25
C GLY A 289 -9.04 -18.37 -14.50
N ASP A 290 -9.05 -19.56 -15.09
CA ASP A 290 -7.82 -20.21 -15.58
C ASP A 290 -7.47 -19.79 -17.02
N GLU A 291 -8.35 -19.06 -17.69
CA GLU A 291 -8.14 -18.51 -19.03
C GLU A 291 -7.27 -17.23 -18.98
N THR A 292 -6.37 -17.06 -19.95
CA THR A 292 -5.64 -15.81 -20.16
C THR A 292 -6.60 -14.76 -20.73
N PRO A 293 -6.88 -13.65 -20.02
CA PRO A 293 -7.68 -12.59 -20.60
C PRO A 293 -6.90 -11.90 -21.73
N ASN A 294 -7.63 -11.54 -22.78
CA ASN A 294 -7.11 -10.72 -23.86
C ASN A 294 -6.94 -9.29 -23.32
N LEU A 295 -5.72 -8.92 -22.93
CA LEU A 295 -5.39 -7.59 -22.42
C LEU A 295 -5.36 -6.61 -23.60
N ASP A 296 -6.52 -6.03 -23.94
CA ASP A 296 -6.58 -4.85 -24.80
C ASP A 296 -6.24 -3.61 -23.96
N PRO A 297 -5.12 -2.91 -24.22
CA PRO A 297 -4.65 -1.80 -23.40
C PRO A 297 -5.48 -0.50 -23.52
N THR A 298 -6.65 -0.54 -24.14
CA THR A 298 -7.44 0.66 -24.50
C THR A 298 -8.69 0.91 -23.65
N VAL A 299 -8.94 0.11 -22.61
CA VAL A 299 -10.10 0.32 -21.73
C VAL A 299 -9.80 1.46 -20.74
N GLU A 300 -10.42 2.63 -20.96
CA GLU A 300 -10.47 3.70 -19.97
C GLU A 300 -11.15 3.22 -18.69
N PRO A 301 -10.65 3.59 -17.50
CA PRO A 301 -11.24 3.17 -16.24
C PRO A 301 -12.67 3.72 -16.11
N ALA A 302 -13.63 2.83 -15.90
CA ALA A 302 -14.95 3.22 -15.44
C ALA A 302 -14.81 3.86 -14.05
N ASP A 303 -15.21 5.13 -13.95
CA ASP A 303 -15.39 5.94 -12.75
C ASP A 303 -14.89 5.29 -11.45
N ALA A 304 -13.62 5.56 -11.11
CA ALA A 304 -13.10 5.38 -9.78
C ALA A 304 -13.84 6.33 -8.82
N GLN A 305 -15.06 5.94 -8.41
CA GLN A 305 -15.78 6.59 -7.33
C GLN A 305 -14.93 6.45 -6.07
N THR A 306 -14.39 7.60 -5.65
CA THR A 306 -13.94 7.96 -4.31
C THR A 306 -14.27 6.92 -3.24
N TRP A 307 -13.27 6.12 -2.87
CA TRP A 307 -13.28 5.36 -1.62
C TRP A 307 -13.25 6.38 -0.48
N GLY A 308 -14.44 6.68 0.04
CA GLY A 308 -14.64 7.49 1.22
C GLY A 308 -14.09 6.77 2.44
N ASN A 309 -13.39 7.53 3.27
CA ASN A 309 -12.89 7.17 4.59
C ASN A 309 -13.85 6.26 5.38
N CYS A 310 -13.42 5.04 5.68
CA CYS A 310 -13.84 4.36 6.90
C CYS A 310 -12.76 4.60 7.95
N SER A 311 -12.99 5.62 8.78
CA SER A 311 -12.41 5.73 10.12
C SER A 311 -13.16 4.80 11.08
#